data_AF-A0A2J8W8K4-F1
#
_entry.id   AF-A0A2J8W8K4-F1
#
_cell.length_a   1.000
_cell.length_b   1.000
_cell.length_c   1.000
_cell.angle_alpha   90.00
_cell.angle_beta   90.00
_cell.angle_gamma   90.00
#
_symmetry.space_group_name_H-M   'P 1'
#
loop_
_entity.id
_entity.type
_entity.pdbx_description
1 polymer ?
#
loop_
_entity_poly.entity_id
_entity_poly.type
_entity_poly.pdbx_seq_one_letter_code
_entity_poly.pdbx_strand_id
1 'polypeptide(L)'
;QAQLAVAYSQAFQISGDEFYSDMAKGILQYVARSLSHRSGGFYSAEDADSPPERGMRPKEGAYYVWTVKEVQQLLPEPVLGATEPLTSGQLLMKHYGLTEAGNISPSQA
;
A
#
# COMPACT_ATOMS: atom_id res chain seq x y z
N GLN A 1 4.44 14.25 -1.39
CA GLN A 1 3.57 14.17 -2.61
C GLN A 1 3.97 15.21 -3.66
N ALA A 2 3.88 16.52 -3.39
CA ALA A 2 4.14 17.57 -4.40
C ALA A 2 5.51 17.49 -5.09
N GLN A 3 6.61 17.34 -4.33
CA GLN A 3 7.96 17.26 -4.90
C GLN A 3 8.15 16.04 -5.81
N LEU A 4 7.55 14.90 -5.47
CA LEU A 4 7.60 13.70 -6.31
C LEU A 4 6.84 13.89 -7.62
N ALA A 5 5.66 14.52 -7.58
CA ALA A 5 4.91 14.82 -8.80
C ALA A 5 5.72 15.69 -9.76
N VAL A 6 6.45 16.68 -9.26
CA VAL A 6 7.35 17.52 -10.06
C VAL A 6 8.50 16.70 -10.65
N ALA A 7 9.20 15.92 -9.81
CA ALA A 7 10.34 15.11 -10.24
C ALA A 7 9.95 14.10 -11.34
N TYR A 8 8.83 13.38 -11.16
CA TYR A 8 8.33 12.43 -12.15
C TYR A 8 7.85 13.13 -13.43
N SER A 9 7.21 14.30 -13.32
CA SER A 9 6.80 15.07 -14.50
C SER A 9 8.02 15.53 -15.32
N GLN A 10 9.08 15.99 -14.65
CA GLN A 10 10.33 16.38 -15.31
C GLN A 10 11.04 15.17 -15.92
N ALA A 11 11.10 14.05 -15.22
CA ALA A 11 11.67 12.81 -15.74
C ALA A 11 10.96 12.38 -17.04
N PHE A 12 9.62 12.41 -17.06
CA PHE A 12 8.84 12.13 -18.27
C PHE A 12 9.15 13.10 -19.41
N GLN A 13 9.22 14.41 -19.13
CA GLN A 13 9.53 15.41 -20.15
C GLN A 13 10.91 15.20 -20.79
N ILE A 14 11.88 14.69 -20.03
CA ILE A 14 13.24 14.43 -20.50
C ILE A 14 13.32 13.10 -21.24
N SER A 15 12.72 12.03 -20.70
CA SER A 15 12.93 10.67 -21.21
C SER A 15 11.86 10.20 -22.20
N GLY A 16 10.63 10.74 -22.12
CA GLY A 16 9.46 10.21 -22.82
C GLY A 16 8.95 8.87 -22.28
N ASP A 17 9.48 8.37 -21.16
CA ASP A 17 9.07 7.10 -20.57
C ASP A 17 7.76 7.23 -19.79
N GLU A 18 6.69 6.58 -20.29
CA GLU A 18 5.35 6.64 -19.72
C GLU A 18 5.27 6.18 -18.26
N PHE A 19 6.21 5.36 -17.78
CA PHE A 19 6.28 5.00 -16.36
C PHE A 19 6.27 6.25 -15.46
N TYR A 20 7.03 7.29 -15.82
CA TYR A 20 7.11 8.51 -15.04
C TYR A 20 5.83 9.36 -15.15
N SER A 21 5.20 9.37 -16.33
CA SER A 21 3.91 10.03 -16.58
C SER A 21 2.80 9.39 -15.73
N ASP A 22 2.77 8.06 -15.66
CA ASP A 22 1.81 7.31 -14.87
C ASP A 22 1.98 7.56 -13.37
N MET A 23 3.24 7.57 -12.89
CA MET A 23 3.55 7.92 -11.50
C MET A 23 3.09 9.34 -11.14
N ALA A 24 3.37 10.33 -11.98
CA ALA A 24 2.95 11.71 -11.74
C ALA A 24 1.42 11.85 -11.70
N LYS A 25 0.72 11.23 -12.65
CA LYS A 25 -0.75 11.20 -12.68
C LYS A 25 -1.33 10.55 -11.42
N GLY A 26 -0.79 9.41 -11.01
CA GLY A 26 -1.25 8.70 -9.81
C GLY A 26 -1.14 9.55 -8.55
N ILE A 27 -0.03 10.26 -8.37
CA ILE A 27 0.16 11.20 -7.25
C ILE A 27 -0.89 12.32 -7.30
N LEU A 28 -1.08 12.96 -8.46
CA LEU A 28 -2.03 14.07 -8.60
C LEU A 28 -3.48 13.62 -8.38
N GLN A 29 -3.85 12.43 -8.86
CA GLN A 29 -5.16 11.84 -8.63
C GLN A 29 -5.42 11.57 -7.14
N TYR A 30 -4.44 11.00 -6.44
CA TYR A 30 -4.54 10.78 -5.00
C TYR A 30 -4.65 12.10 -4.24
N VAL A 31 -3.84 13.11 -4.56
CA VAL A 31 -3.93 14.43 -3.91
C VAL A 31 -5.29 15.08 -4.17
N ALA A 32 -5.80 15.01 -5.39
CA ALA A 32 -7.12 15.56 -5.74
C ALA A 32 -8.25 14.84 -4.99
N ARG A 33 -8.19 13.52 -4.84
CA ARG A 33 -9.23 12.72 -4.18
C ARG A 33 -9.19 12.82 -2.66
N SER A 34 -7.99 12.68 -2.08
CA SER A 34 -7.82 12.42 -0.66
C SER A 34 -7.25 13.61 0.12
N LEU A 35 -6.49 14.49 -0.54
CA LEU A 35 -5.80 15.61 0.10
C LEU A 35 -6.31 16.99 -0.31
N SER A 36 -7.50 17.08 -0.92
CA SER A 36 -8.13 18.35 -1.29
C SER A 36 -9.36 18.65 -0.45
N HIS A 37 -9.60 19.92 -0.14
CA HIS A 37 -10.79 20.36 0.56
C HIS A 37 -11.82 20.95 -0.42
N ARG A 38 -13.12 20.70 -0.20
CA ARG A 38 -14.19 21.12 -1.12
C ARG A 38 -14.28 22.64 -1.31
N SER A 39 -13.85 23.41 -0.32
CA SER A 39 -13.79 24.89 -0.39
C SER A 39 -12.51 25.42 -1.04
N GLY A 40 -11.67 24.54 -1.60
CA GLY A 40 -10.33 24.87 -2.09
C GLY A 40 -9.25 24.61 -1.04
N GLY A 41 -7.99 24.61 -1.49
CA GLY A 41 -6.84 24.27 -0.66
C GLY A 41 -6.56 22.77 -0.56
N PHE A 42 -5.39 22.45 -0.01
CA PHE A 42 -4.91 21.09 0.19
C PHE A 42 -4.56 20.87 1.67
N TYR A 43 -4.82 19.67 2.19
CA TYR A 43 -4.31 19.28 3.49
C TYR A 43 -2.79 19.12 3.42
N SER A 44 -2.09 19.39 4.53
CA SER A 44 -0.63 19.28 4.59
C SER A 44 -0.14 17.83 4.61
N ALA A 45 -0.95 16.90 5.15
CA ALA A 45 -0.64 15.48 5.27
C ALA A 45 -1.93 14.65 5.44
N GLU A 46 -1.82 13.34 5.20
CA GLU A 46 -2.78 12.33 5.66
C GLU A 46 -2.23 11.71 6.96
N ASP A 47 -3.11 11.41 7.91
CA ASP A 47 -2.74 10.70 9.14
C ASP A 47 -2.58 9.19 8.84
N ALA A 48 -1.61 8.55 9.48
CA ALA A 48 -1.38 7.12 9.36
C ALA A 48 -2.24 6.30 10.34
N ASP A 49 -2.87 6.95 11.32
CA ASP A 49 -3.75 6.29 12.27
C ASP A 49 -4.95 5.63 11.60
N SER A 50 -5.10 4.33 11.84
CA SER A 50 -6.25 3.54 11.39
C SER A 50 -6.76 2.64 12.50
N PRO A 51 -8.08 2.45 12.63
CA PRO A 51 -8.63 1.51 13.60
C PRO A 51 -8.39 0.06 13.14
N PRO A 52 -7.78 -0.81 13.97
CA PRO A 52 -7.58 -2.22 13.62
C PRO A 52 -8.92 -2.96 13.45
N GLU A 53 -9.92 -2.58 14.25
CA GLU A 53 -11.31 -3.01 14.09
C GLU A 53 -12.25 -1.84 14.39
N ARG A 54 -13.48 -1.93 13.87
CA ARG A 54 -14.49 -0.88 14.06
C ARG A 54 -14.78 -0.68 15.55
N GLY A 55 -14.54 0.53 16.04
CA GLY A 55 -14.76 0.90 17.45
C GLY A 55 -13.54 0.74 18.35
N MET A 56 -12.42 0.22 17.84
CA MET A 56 -11.14 0.23 18.55
C MET A 56 -10.43 1.57 18.40
N ARG A 57 -9.50 1.85 19.33
CA ARG A 57 -8.66 3.04 19.24
C ARG A 57 -7.78 2.96 17.98
N PRO A 58 -7.66 4.05 17.20
CA PRO A 58 -6.74 4.10 16.08
C PRO A 58 -5.31 3.81 16.53
N LYS A 59 -4.57 3.16 15.65
CA LYS A 59 -3.14 2.93 15.77
C LYS A 59 -2.49 3.23 14.43
N GLU A 60 -1.24 3.69 14.47
CA GLU A 60 -0.47 3.98 13.28
C GLU A 60 -0.39 2.73 12.37
N GLY A 61 -0.85 2.85 11.12
CA GLY A 61 -0.67 1.83 10.10
C GLY A 61 -1.46 0.52 10.28
N ALA A 62 -2.46 0.46 11.16
CA ALA A 62 -3.21 -0.77 11.45
C ALA A 62 -3.80 -1.46 10.20
N TYR A 63 -4.21 -0.73 9.17
CA TYR A 63 -4.69 -1.32 7.90
C TYR A 63 -3.63 -2.08 7.10
N TYR A 64 -2.35 -1.92 7.43
CA TYR A 64 -1.22 -2.54 6.75
C TYR A 64 -0.57 -3.66 7.57
N VAL A 65 -1.20 -4.07 8.68
CA VAL A 65 -0.77 -5.22 9.48
C VAL A 65 -1.59 -6.44 9.09
N TRP A 66 -0.92 -7.56 8.82
CA TRP A 66 -1.56 -8.80 8.40
C TRP A 66 -1.04 -9.98 9.20
N THR A 67 -1.95 -10.83 9.64
CA THR A 67 -1.61 -12.12 10.24
C THR A 67 -1.48 -13.21 9.17
N VAL A 68 -0.68 -14.24 9.48
CA VAL A 68 -0.55 -15.43 8.62
C VAL A 68 -1.92 -16.05 8.34
N LYS A 69 -2.78 -16.11 9.35
CA LYS A 69 -4.11 -16.68 9.25
C LYS A 69 -4.98 -15.92 8.24
N GLU A 70 -5.01 -14.60 8.30
CA GLU A 70 -5.79 -13.78 7.36
C GLU A 70 -5.31 -13.98 5.93
N VAL A 71 -3.99 -13.95 5.70
CA VAL A 71 -3.41 -14.12 4.36
C VAL A 71 -3.75 -15.49 3.78
N GLN A 72 -3.61 -16.56 4.56
CA GLN A 72 -3.94 -17.91 4.11
C GLN A 72 -5.45 -18.10 3.85
N GLN A 73 -6.30 -17.46 4.66
CA GLN A 73 -7.75 -17.55 4.50
C GLN A 73 -8.26 -16.76 3.29
N LEU A 74 -7.67 -15.60 3.00
CA LEU A 74 -8.10 -14.70 1.93
C LEU A 74 -7.49 -15.05 0.56
N LEU A 75 -6.36 -15.75 0.54
CA LEU A 75 -5.63 -16.11 -0.69
C LEU A 75 -5.33 -17.63 -0.79
N PRO A 76 -6.35 -18.51 -0.71
CA PRO A 76 -6.17 -19.97 -0.72
C PRO A 76 -5.82 -20.56 -2.10
N GLU A 77 -5.87 -19.76 -3.16
CA GLU A 77 -5.81 -20.24 -4.54
C GLU A 77 -4.42 -20.80 -4.87
N PRO A 78 -4.34 -21.96 -5.56
CA PRO A 78 -3.06 -22.53 -5.98
C PRO A 78 -2.40 -21.68 -7.07
N VAL A 79 -1.07 -21.60 -7.04
CA VAL A 79 -0.26 -20.95 -8.07
C VAL A 79 -0.13 -21.89 -9.26
N LEU A 80 -0.71 -21.52 -10.40
CA LEU A 80 -0.62 -22.29 -11.64
C LEU A 80 0.83 -22.35 -12.14
N GLY A 81 1.30 -23.56 -12.47
CA GLY A 81 2.65 -23.79 -12.97
C GLY A 81 3.74 -23.88 -11.90
N ALA A 82 3.38 -23.87 -10.61
CA ALA A 82 4.32 -24.16 -9.54
C ALA A 82 4.81 -25.62 -9.61
N THR A 83 6.10 -25.83 -9.37
CA THR A 83 6.71 -27.17 -9.34
C THR A 83 6.34 -27.97 -8.09
N GLU A 84 5.86 -27.30 -7.05
CA GLU A 84 5.40 -27.87 -5.78
C GLU A 84 4.08 -27.19 -5.37
N PRO A 85 3.25 -27.84 -4.52
CA PRO A 85 2.02 -27.23 -4.01
C PRO A 85 2.30 -25.88 -3.33
N LEU A 86 1.79 -24.81 -3.94
CA LEU A 86 1.98 -23.44 -3.48
C LEU A 86 0.68 -22.66 -3.68
N THR A 87 0.28 -21.90 -2.67
CA THR A 87 -0.85 -20.98 -2.74
C THR A 87 -0.40 -19.54 -2.96
N SER A 88 -1.30 -18.70 -3.47
CA SER A 88 -1.08 -17.25 -3.63
C SER A 88 -0.73 -16.59 -2.29
N GLY A 89 -1.38 -17.01 -1.19
CA GLY A 89 -1.03 -16.56 0.15
C GLY A 89 0.40 -16.94 0.56
N GLN A 90 0.85 -18.18 0.29
CA GLN A 90 2.23 -18.59 0.57
C GLN A 90 3.26 -17.83 -0.26
N LEU A 91 2.95 -17.52 -1.52
CA LEU A 91 3.80 -16.69 -2.35
C LEU A 91 3.91 -15.26 -1.81
N LEU A 92 2.79 -14.65 -1.41
CA LEU A 92 2.74 -13.31 -0.79
C LEU A 92 3.57 -13.29 0.49
N MET A 93 3.34 -14.26 1.39
CA MET A 93 4.08 -14.37 2.65
C MET A 93 5.59 -14.42 2.41
N LYS A 94 6.05 -15.17 1.41
CA LYS A 94 7.46 -15.22 1.03
C LYS A 94 7.97 -13.90 0.46
N HIS A 95 7.20 -13.25 -0.42
CA HIS A 95 7.61 -12.02 -1.09
C HIS A 95 7.72 -10.83 -0.13
N TYR A 96 6.77 -10.71 0.80
CA TYR A 96 6.71 -9.62 1.78
C TYR A 96 7.34 -9.98 3.13
N GLY A 97 7.94 -11.16 3.28
CA GLY A 97 8.69 -11.55 4.47
C GLY A 97 7.85 -11.78 5.72
N LEU A 98 6.62 -12.29 5.57
CA LEU A 98 5.75 -12.61 6.70
C LEU A 98 6.35 -13.76 7.52
N THR A 99 6.38 -13.58 8.83
CA THR A 99 6.80 -14.59 9.81
C THR A 99 5.57 -15.19 10.49
N GLU A 100 5.74 -16.16 11.40
CA GLU A 100 4.64 -16.66 12.24
C GLU A 100 3.94 -15.54 13.03
N ALA A 101 4.65 -14.45 13.34
CA ALA A 101 4.11 -13.28 14.01
C ALA A 101 3.33 -12.32 13.09
N GLY A 102 3.27 -12.59 11.78
CA GLY A 102 2.74 -11.67 10.76
C GLY A 102 3.84 -10.88 10.04
N ASN A 103 3.46 -9.79 9.37
CA ASN A 103 4.40 -8.89 8.69
C ASN A 103 5.07 -7.88 9.64
N ILE A 104 4.44 -7.58 10.78
CA ILE A 104 4.98 -6.72 11.84
C ILE A 104 4.84 -7.44 13.18
N SER A 105 5.82 -7.27 14.07
CA SER A 105 5.77 -7.83 15.42
C SER A 105 4.58 -7.26 16.22
N PRO A 106 3.86 -8.06 17.02
CA PRO A 106 2.82 -7.57 17.92
C PRO A 106 3.28 -6.50 18.92
N SER A 107 4.59 -6.42 19.21
CA SER A 107 5.16 -5.37 20.06
C SER A 107 5.34 -4.02 19.35
N GLN A 108 5.28 -4.02 18.01
CA GLN A 108 5.44 -2.86 17.14
C GLN A 108 4.10 -2.39 16.54
N ALA A 109 3.02 -3.16 16.75
CA ALA A 109 1.67 -2.91 16.26
C ALA A 109 0.70 -2.52 17.38
#